data_AF-A0A349XXK6-F1
#
_entry.id   AF-A0A349XXK6-F1
#
_cell.length_a   1.000
_cell.length_b   1.000
_cell.length_c   1.000
_cell.angle_alpha   90.00
_cell.angle_beta   90.00
_cell.angle_gamma   90.00
#
_symmetry.space_group_name_H-M   'P 1'
#
loop_
_entity.id
_entity.type
_entity.pdbx_description
1 polymer ?
#
loop_
_entity_poly.entity_id
_entity_poly.type
_entity_poly.pdbx_seq_one_letter_code
_entity_poly.pdbx_strand_id
1 'polypeptide(L)'
;KLNSSDAMLMLHHLKFDWEADKVNALETVFLSDPDMKSPFPIVLEGTEKRYLTGADFDVESIQPVADGFWVGEEFGPYILKFTRDGKLTDVISTKAGDIEVKSPDHPALALPGNPTQKMPAFNLKRSGGYEGMALSKDGSKLYGLLEGPLYMADGQVEKTEDGATALRIIERDTARKEWTGRSWLYPLAEGGEAIGDFNMLDETTALVIERDNGAGTADKACADPKAPTADCFARPAKVKRIYKIEFNDANVGKAARKIGYIDLMKISDPDNKKRQGGGNGFYDMPFVTIENVDRVDATHIIVGNDNNLPFSAGRALDKADDNEFVLLEVKDLLEAK
;
A
#
# COMPACT_ATOMS: atom_id res chain seq x y z
N LYS A 1 -0.99 -13.19 -14.53
CA LYS A 1 0.12 -12.36 -14.05
C LYS A 1 1.34 -12.49 -14.97
N LEU A 2 1.92 -11.37 -15.41
CA LEU A 2 3.27 -11.29 -15.97
C LEU A 2 3.97 -10.22 -15.13
N ASN A 3 4.59 -10.63 -14.02
CA ASN A 3 5.34 -9.74 -13.13
C ASN A 3 6.79 -10.27 -13.03
N SER A 4 7.66 -9.58 -12.28
CA SER A 4 9.10 -9.78 -12.14
C SER A 4 9.49 -11.18 -11.65
N SER A 5 9.51 -12.15 -12.57
CA SER A 5 9.86 -13.55 -12.29
C SER A 5 11.35 -13.77 -12.05
N ASP A 6 12.18 -12.76 -12.33
CA ASP A 6 13.63 -12.74 -12.15
C ASP A 6 14.09 -11.91 -10.94
N ALA A 7 13.15 -11.27 -10.22
CA ALA A 7 13.43 -10.55 -8.98
C ALA A 7 12.98 -11.37 -7.78
N MET A 8 13.93 -11.73 -6.90
CA MET A 8 13.60 -12.37 -5.62
C MET A 8 12.95 -11.34 -4.69
N LEU A 9 11.90 -11.77 -3.99
CA LEU A 9 11.29 -10.95 -2.95
C LEU A 9 12.23 -10.84 -1.75
N MET A 10 12.34 -9.63 -1.20
CA MET A 10 13.25 -9.36 -0.10
C MET A 10 12.73 -8.26 0.81
N LEU A 11 13.19 -8.27 2.05
CA LEU A 11 12.93 -7.25 3.06
C LEU A 11 14.25 -6.62 3.48
N HIS A 12 14.27 -5.29 3.62
CA HIS A 12 15.44 -4.55 4.08
C HIS A 12 15.22 -3.96 5.47
N HIS A 13 16.19 -4.17 6.37
CA HIS A 13 16.25 -3.42 7.62
C HIS A 13 17.13 -2.19 7.39
N LEU A 14 16.49 -1.02 7.36
CA LEU A 14 17.15 0.24 7.04
C LEU A 14 17.43 1.05 8.31
N LYS A 15 18.57 1.75 8.31
CA LYS A 15 18.89 2.80 9.29
C LYS A 15 19.18 4.11 8.57
N PHE A 16 18.49 5.15 9.01
CA PHE A 16 18.61 6.50 8.48
C PHE A 16 19.55 7.34 9.34
N ASP A 17 20.48 8.04 8.68
CA ASP A 17 21.27 9.13 9.24
C ASP A 17 20.90 10.41 8.48
N TRP A 18 19.95 11.16 9.05
CA TRP A 18 19.35 12.33 8.43
C TRP A 18 20.33 13.50 8.26
N GLU A 19 21.21 13.69 9.24
CA GLU A 19 22.25 14.72 9.21
C GLU A 19 23.27 14.44 8.11
N ALA A 20 23.72 13.18 8.00
CA ALA A 20 24.70 12.75 7.00
C ALA A 20 24.12 12.44 5.62
N ASP A 21 22.78 12.45 5.47
CA ASP A 21 22.07 12.08 4.24
C ASP A 21 22.31 10.64 3.78
N LYS A 22 22.20 9.68 4.71
CA LYS A 22 22.53 8.28 4.42
C LYS A 22 21.43 7.32 4.82
N VAL A 23 21.09 6.44 3.89
CA VAL A 23 20.33 5.22 4.15
C VAL A 23 21.31 4.06 4.19
N ASN A 24 21.36 3.36 5.32
CA ASN A 24 22.22 2.17 5.48
C ASN A 24 21.33 0.94 5.54
N ALA A 25 21.48 0.03 4.57
CA ALA A 25 20.90 -1.30 4.65
C ALA A 25 21.72 -2.12 5.65
N LEU A 26 21.14 -2.37 6.82
CA LEU A 26 21.75 -3.17 7.88
C LEU A 26 21.67 -4.66 7.56
N GLU A 27 20.57 -5.08 6.95
CA GLU A 27 20.27 -6.47 6.66
C GLU A 27 19.32 -6.55 5.46
N THR A 28 19.51 -7.59 4.64
CA THR A 28 18.57 -7.99 3.59
C THR A 28 18.16 -9.43 3.84
N VAL A 29 16.86 -9.67 3.96
CA VAL A 29 16.28 -10.99 4.14
C VAL A 29 15.52 -11.37 2.87
N PHE A 30 15.95 -12.44 2.21
CA PHE A 30 15.24 -12.97 1.03
C PHE A 30 14.09 -13.88 1.47
N LEU A 31 12.93 -13.71 0.82
CA LEU A 31 11.74 -14.47 1.14
C LEU A 31 11.74 -15.80 0.39
N SER A 32 11.36 -16.88 1.09
CA SER A 32 11.46 -18.24 0.57
C SER A 32 10.36 -19.15 1.12
N ASP A 33 10.06 -20.23 0.40
CA ASP A 33 9.08 -21.24 0.79
C ASP A 33 9.67 -22.67 0.82
N PRO A 34 10.72 -22.94 1.62
CA PRO A 34 11.38 -24.25 1.64
C PRO A 34 10.47 -25.39 2.14
N ASP A 35 9.38 -25.06 2.85
CA ASP A 35 8.45 -26.04 3.43
C ASP A 35 7.18 -26.25 2.57
N MET A 36 7.15 -25.71 1.35
CA MET A 36 6.02 -25.87 0.41
C MET A 36 4.68 -25.40 1.02
N LYS A 37 4.68 -24.25 1.68
CA LYS A 37 3.49 -23.60 2.26
C LYS A 37 2.64 -22.89 1.21
N SER A 38 3.21 -22.49 0.07
CA SER A 38 2.42 -21.94 -1.02
C SER A 38 1.37 -22.95 -1.50
N PRO A 39 0.09 -22.56 -1.64
CA PRO A 39 -0.96 -23.47 -2.11
C PRO A 39 -0.94 -23.69 -3.63
N PHE A 40 0.04 -23.11 -4.34
CA PHE A 40 0.22 -23.21 -5.78
C PHE A 40 1.72 -23.29 -6.14
N PRO A 41 2.08 -23.83 -7.33
CA PRO A 41 3.46 -23.88 -7.77
C PRO A 41 4.10 -22.50 -7.88
N ILE A 42 5.34 -22.36 -7.44
CA ILE A 42 6.11 -21.12 -7.53
C ILE A 42 7.15 -21.17 -8.67
N VAL A 43 7.76 -20.04 -9.04
CA VAL A 43 8.77 -19.97 -10.11
C VAL A 43 9.96 -20.91 -9.84
N LEU A 44 10.46 -20.92 -8.61
CA LEU A 44 11.64 -21.70 -8.21
C LEU A 44 11.29 -23.02 -7.52
N GLU A 45 10.17 -23.64 -7.92
CA GLU A 45 9.58 -24.87 -7.36
C GLU A 45 10.60 -26.01 -7.20
N GLY A 46 11.47 -26.20 -8.20
CA GLY A 46 12.44 -27.29 -8.26
C GLY A 46 13.75 -27.06 -7.50
N THR A 47 13.89 -25.92 -6.81
CA THR A 47 15.10 -25.60 -6.03
C THR A 47 14.93 -26.00 -4.56
N GLU A 48 16.03 -26.26 -3.85
CA GLU A 48 15.96 -26.59 -2.41
C GLU A 48 15.43 -25.42 -1.58
N LYS A 49 15.89 -24.19 -1.88
CA LYS A 49 15.52 -23.00 -1.11
C LYS A 49 14.17 -22.43 -1.46
N ARG A 50 13.67 -22.63 -2.68
CA ARG A 50 12.34 -22.15 -3.11
C ARG A 50 12.17 -20.65 -2.85
N TYR A 51 13.13 -19.84 -3.28
CA TYR A 51 13.02 -18.38 -3.17
C TYR A 51 11.77 -17.90 -3.91
N LEU A 52 11.05 -16.98 -3.29
CA LEU A 52 9.85 -16.36 -3.85
C LEU A 52 10.26 -15.19 -4.75
N THR A 53 9.51 -14.98 -5.82
CA THR A 53 9.73 -13.93 -6.81
C THR A 53 8.50 -13.03 -6.94
N GLY A 54 8.64 -11.89 -7.62
CA GLY A 54 7.51 -11.02 -7.94
C GLY A 54 6.41 -11.68 -8.78
N ALA A 55 6.73 -12.78 -9.48
CA ALA A 55 5.73 -13.57 -10.18
C ALA A 55 4.89 -14.49 -9.25
N ASP A 56 5.38 -14.79 -8.05
CA ASP A 56 4.70 -15.67 -7.08
C ASP A 56 3.72 -14.87 -6.19
N PHE A 57 4.17 -13.72 -5.68
CA PHE A 57 3.41 -12.82 -4.82
C PHE A 57 3.78 -11.36 -5.12
N ASP A 58 2.80 -10.44 -5.12
CA ASP A 58 3.08 -8.98 -5.06
C ASP A 58 2.98 -8.50 -3.63
N VAL A 59 4.11 -8.21 -2.99
CA VAL A 59 4.16 -7.84 -1.58
C VAL A 59 4.20 -6.33 -1.45
N GLU A 60 3.19 -5.74 -0.79
CA GLU A 60 2.99 -4.28 -0.77
C GLU A 60 3.01 -3.67 0.64
N SER A 61 2.90 -4.49 1.68
CA SER A 61 2.91 -4.00 3.07
C SER A 61 3.59 -4.97 4.02
N ILE A 62 4.12 -4.45 5.13
CA ILE A 62 4.85 -5.23 6.13
C ILE A 62 4.57 -4.78 7.56
N GLN A 63 4.43 -5.74 8.46
CA GLN A 63 4.38 -5.51 9.91
C GLN A 63 5.37 -6.45 10.63
N PRO A 64 6.51 -5.92 11.12
CA PRO A 64 7.43 -6.67 11.96
C PRO A 64 6.79 -7.06 13.29
N VAL A 65 6.99 -8.32 13.70
CA VAL A 65 6.51 -8.88 14.97
C VAL A 65 7.62 -9.73 15.61
N ALA A 66 7.41 -10.14 16.87
CA ALA A 66 8.45 -10.81 17.67
C ALA A 66 9.08 -12.04 17.00
N ASP A 67 8.32 -12.77 16.18
CA ASP A 67 8.74 -14.01 15.51
C ASP A 67 8.92 -13.88 13.98
N GLY A 68 8.88 -12.67 13.42
CA GLY A 68 9.10 -12.44 11.99
C GLY A 68 8.24 -11.31 11.43
N PHE A 69 7.55 -11.56 10.33
CA PHE A 69 6.86 -10.51 9.56
C PHE A 69 5.49 -10.97 9.08
N TRP A 70 4.47 -10.13 9.26
CA TRP A 70 3.26 -10.21 8.46
C TRP A 70 3.47 -9.38 7.20
N VAL A 71 3.03 -9.89 6.05
CA VAL A 71 3.16 -9.20 4.75
C VAL A 71 1.83 -9.26 4.02
N GLY A 72 1.36 -8.12 3.52
CA GLY A 72 0.16 -8.05 2.66
C GLY A 72 0.54 -8.28 1.21
N GLU A 73 -0.31 -9.02 0.50
CA GLU A 73 -0.11 -9.36 -0.91
C GLU A 73 -1.27 -8.89 -1.79
N GLU A 74 -0.96 -8.37 -2.97
CA GLU A 74 -1.91 -7.61 -3.79
C GLU A 74 -2.75 -8.47 -4.76
N PHE A 75 -2.13 -9.41 -5.47
CA PHE A 75 -2.80 -10.05 -6.61
C PHE A 75 -3.67 -11.24 -6.21
N GLY A 76 -3.41 -11.86 -5.06
CA GLY A 76 -4.26 -12.84 -4.41
C GLY A 76 -5.64 -12.26 -4.09
N PRO A 77 -5.80 -11.30 -3.16
CA PRO A 77 -4.86 -10.87 -2.12
C PRO A 77 -4.74 -11.86 -0.96
N TYR A 78 -3.54 -11.97 -0.39
CA TYR A 78 -3.24 -12.80 0.77
C TYR A 78 -2.64 -12.00 1.93
N ILE A 79 -2.82 -12.48 3.17
CA ILE A 79 -1.87 -12.18 4.25
C ILE A 79 -0.87 -13.32 4.31
N LEU A 80 0.40 -12.98 4.22
CA LEU A 80 1.53 -13.90 4.30
C LEU A 80 2.19 -13.77 5.68
N LYS A 81 2.66 -14.89 6.24
CA LYS A 81 3.49 -14.91 7.44
C LYS A 81 4.87 -15.43 7.10
N PHE A 82 5.88 -14.68 7.47
CA PHE A 82 7.27 -15.08 7.39
C PHE A 82 7.90 -15.12 8.78
N THR A 83 8.86 -16.03 8.94
CA THR A 83 9.84 -16.04 10.03
C THR A 83 10.83 -14.89 9.89
N ARG A 84 11.61 -14.62 10.94
CA ARG A 84 12.62 -13.55 10.94
C ARG A 84 13.73 -13.73 9.91
N ASP A 85 14.02 -14.97 9.50
CA ASP A 85 14.97 -15.35 8.45
C ASP A 85 14.32 -15.51 7.06
N GLY A 86 13.05 -15.11 6.89
CA GLY A 86 12.41 -14.97 5.58
C GLY A 86 11.72 -16.22 5.05
N LYS A 87 11.55 -17.26 5.87
CA LYS A 87 10.81 -18.47 5.48
C LYS A 87 9.31 -18.30 5.68
N LEU A 88 8.52 -18.59 4.64
CA LEU A 88 7.07 -18.59 4.62
C LEU A 88 6.51 -19.66 5.57
N THR A 89 5.52 -19.29 6.38
CA THR A 89 4.86 -20.21 7.32
C THR A 89 3.36 -20.33 7.07
N ASP A 90 2.72 -19.25 6.62
CA ASP A 90 1.26 -19.20 6.41
C ASP A 90 0.95 -18.36 5.16
N VAL A 91 0.00 -18.84 4.34
CA VAL A 91 -0.62 -18.11 3.21
C VAL A 91 -2.12 -18.07 3.47
N ILE A 92 -2.66 -16.88 3.75
CA ILE A 92 -4.01 -16.72 4.27
C ILE A 92 -4.85 -15.98 3.24
N SER A 93 -5.79 -16.68 2.60
CA SER A 93 -6.75 -16.07 1.67
C SER A 93 -7.61 -15.02 2.37
N THR A 94 -7.85 -13.91 1.69
CA THR A 94 -8.61 -12.80 2.24
C THR A 94 -10.12 -13.04 2.26
N LYS A 95 -10.75 -12.73 3.40
CA LYS A 95 -12.20 -12.69 3.55
C LYS A 95 -12.65 -11.39 4.20
N ALA A 96 -13.64 -10.74 3.62
CA ALA A 96 -14.34 -9.60 4.20
C ALA A 96 -15.73 -10.04 4.68
N GLY A 97 -15.85 -10.39 5.96
CA GLY A 97 -17.02 -11.13 6.46
C GLY A 97 -17.08 -12.51 5.80
N ASP A 98 -18.22 -12.84 5.20
CA ASP A 98 -18.42 -14.10 4.46
C ASP A 98 -17.96 -14.02 2.99
N ILE A 99 -17.49 -12.86 2.53
CA ILE A 99 -17.11 -12.62 1.15
C ILE A 99 -15.64 -13.02 0.95
N GLU A 100 -15.38 -14.00 0.10
CA GLU A 100 -14.02 -14.24 -0.41
C GLU A 100 -13.61 -13.10 -1.32
N VAL A 101 -12.42 -12.54 -1.08
CA VAL A 101 -11.87 -11.47 -1.91
C VAL A 101 -10.89 -12.07 -2.90
N LYS A 102 -11.14 -11.87 -4.19
CA LYS A 102 -10.30 -12.39 -5.27
C LYS A 102 -10.13 -11.33 -6.34
N SER A 103 -8.88 -11.10 -6.73
CA SER A 103 -8.56 -10.38 -7.97
C SER A 103 -8.54 -11.36 -9.17
N PRO A 104 -8.47 -10.89 -10.42
CA PRO A 104 -8.38 -11.75 -11.60
C PRO A 104 -7.12 -12.63 -11.63
N ASP A 105 -6.08 -12.29 -10.87
CA ASP A 105 -4.82 -13.04 -10.78
C ASP A 105 -4.78 -14.02 -9.60
N HIS A 106 -5.87 -14.13 -8.82
CA HIS A 106 -5.96 -15.10 -7.73
C HIS A 106 -5.76 -16.54 -8.28
N PRO A 107 -4.82 -17.34 -7.75
CA PRO A 107 -4.39 -18.62 -8.32
C PRO A 107 -5.48 -19.71 -8.34
N ALA A 108 -6.48 -19.61 -7.48
CA ALA A 108 -7.68 -20.47 -7.54
C ALA A 108 -8.61 -20.17 -8.73
N LEU A 109 -8.41 -19.07 -9.48
CA LEU A 109 -9.18 -18.76 -10.68
C LEU A 109 -8.50 -19.38 -11.89
N ALA A 110 -9.20 -20.30 -12.55
CA ALA A 110 -8.76 -20.89 -13.81
C ALA A 110 -9.80 -20.62 -14.89
N LEU A 111 -9.33 -20.26 -16.09
CA LEU A 111 -10.22 -20.19 -17.24
C LEU A 111 -10.78 -21.59 -17.54
N PRO A 112 -12.07 -21.71 -17.82
CA PRO A 112 -12.63 -22.97 -18.26
C PRO A 112 -11.98 -23.40 -19.58
N GLY A 113 -11.80 -24.71 -19.77
CA GLY A 113 -11.28 -25.27 -21.02
C GLY A 113 -12.26 -25.14 -22.20
N ASN A 114 -13.46 -24.60 -21.97
CA ASN A 114 -14.51 -24.42 -22.97
C ASN A 114 -15.18 -23.04 -22.80
N PRO A 115 -15.25 -22.20 -23.87
CA PRO A 115 -15.83 -20.86 -23.80
C PRO A 115 -17.34 -20.83 -23.50
N THR A 116 -18.05 -21.95 -23.53
CA THR A 116 -19.47 -22.02 -23.15
C THR A 116 -19.68 -22.23 -21.64
N GLN A 117 -18.62 -22.56 -20.89
CA GLN A 117 -18.69 -22.73 -19.45
C GLN A 117 -18.69 -21.37 -18.75
N LYS A 118 -19.30 -21.33 -17.56
CA LYS A 118 -19.35 -20.13 -16.75
C LYS A 118 -17.94 -19.71 -16.34
N MET A 119 -17.60 -18.44 -16.61
CA MET A 119 -16.35 -17.85 -16.16
C MET A 119 -16.31 -17.76 -14.63
N PRO A 120 -15.13 -17.96 -14.01
CA PRO A 120 -14.99 -17.76 -12.58
C PRO A 120 -15.25 -16.28 -12.24
N ALA A 121 -15.84 -16.04 -11.07
CA ALA A 121 -16.12 -14.69 -10.58
C ALA A 121 -14.95 -14.19 -9.72
N PHE A 122 -14.67 -12.90 -9.84
CA PHE A 122 -13.78 -12.13 -8.97
C PHE A 122 -14.50 -10.82 -8.61
N ASN A 123 -14.16 -10.24 -7.47
CA ASN A 123 -14.84 -9.07 -6.89
C ASN A 123 -13.86 -7.94 -6.56
N LEU A 124 -12.66 -8.02 -7.10
CA LEU A 124 -11.63 -7.00 -7.00
C LEU A 124 -10.96 -6.86 -8.36
N LYS A 125 -10.58 -5.65 -8.75
CA LYS A 125 -9.80 -5.44 -9.97
C LYS A 125 -8.37 -5.98 -9.78
N ARG A 126 -7.64 -6.22 -10.88
CA ARG A 126 -6.18 -6.37 -10.83
C ARG A 126 -5.57 -5.08 -10.28
N SER A 127 -4.52 -5.21 -9.48
CA SER A 127 -3.87 -4.13 -8.74
C SER A 127 -4.90 -3.36 -7.90
N GLY A 128 -5.13 -3.88 -6.72
CA GLY A 128 -6.35 -3.59 -5.97
C GLY A 128 -6.43 -4.34 -4.64
N GLY A 129 -5.56 -5.34 -4.43
CA GLY A 129 -5.41 -6.08 -3.18
C GLY A 129 -4.82 -5.25 -2.06
N TYR A 130 -4.08 -5.87 -1.15
CA TYR A 130 -3.47 -5.09 -0.08
C TYR A 130 -2.40 -4.15 -0.62
N GLU A 131 -2.51 -2.88 -0.25
CA GLU A 131 -1.45 -1.87 -0.35
C GLU A 131 -1.00 -1.46 1.06
N GLY A 132 -1.93 -1.40 2.01
CA GLY A 132 -1.66 -1.02 3.39
C GLY A 132 -2.01 -2.13 4.36
N MET A 133 -1.22 -2.27 5.42
CA MET A 133 -1.55 -3.17 6.52
C MET A 133 -1.00 -2.60 7.82
N ALA A 134 -1.86 -2.52 8.84
CA ALA A 134 -1.50 -2.01 10.15
C ALA A 134 -1.61 -3.08 11.24
N LEU A 135 -0.69 -3.05 12.21
CA LEU A 135 -0.79 -3.85 13.44
C LEU A 135 -1.32 -2.98 14.59
N SER A 136 -2.31 -3.50 15.33
CA SER A 136 -2.72 -2.93 16.62
C SER A 136 -1.54 -2.80 17.59
N LYS A 137 -1.56 -1.81 18.47
CA LYS A 137 -0.43 -1.54 19.39
C LYS A 137 -0.15 -2.67 20.39
N ASP A 138 -1.16 -3.49 20.70
CA ASP A 138 -0.99 -4.69 21.53
C ASP A 138 -0.64 -5.96 20.71
N GLY A 139 -0.58 -5.85 19.38
CA GLY A 139 -0.25 -6.94 18.46
C GLY A 139 -1.36 -7.99 18.27
N SER A 140 -2.54 -7.79 18.85
CA SER A 140 -3.63 -8.78 18.85
C SER A 140 -4.42 -8.82 17.55
N LYS A 141 -4.44 -7.68 16.82
CA LYS A 141 -5.15 -7.47 15.56
C LYS A 141 -4.23 -6.98 14.45
N LEU A 142 -4.45 -7.50 13.25
CA LEU A 142 -4.00 -6.93 11.99
C LEU A 142 -5.19 -6.31 11.26
N TYR A 143 -4.95 -5.19 10.61
CA TYR A 143 -5.91 -4.49 9.78
C TYR A 143 -5.33 -4.36 8.38
N GLY A 144 -5.84 -5.15 7.42
CA GLY A 144 -5.45 -5.01 6.02
C GLY A 144 -6.35 -4.00 5.31
N LEU A 145 -5.77 -3.08 4.54
CA LEU A 145 -6.48 -2.10 3.72
C LEU A 145 -6.22 -2.39 2.24
N LEU A 146 -7.31 -2.69 1.53
CA LEU A 146 -7.27 -2.89 0.08
C LEU A 146 -6.99 -1.56 -0.64
N GLU A 147 -6.23 -1.59 -1.73
CA GLU A 147 -5.97 -0.46 -2.63
C GLU A 147 -7.22 -0.12 -3.46
N GLY A 148 -7.95 -1.16 -3.88
CA GLY A 148 -9.12 -1.07 -4.73
C GLY A 148 -10.42 -1.34 -3.98
N PRO A 149 -11.54 -0.72 -4.40
CA PRO A 149 -12.84 -1.03 -3.82
C PRO A 149 -13.31 -2.40 -4.28
N LEU A 150 -14.09 -3.10 -3.43
CA LEU A 150 -14.75 -4.33 -3.86
C LEU A 150 -15.88 -4.02 -4.83
N TYR A 151 -16.11 -4.95 -5.76
CA TYR A 151 -17.22 -4.93 -6.70
C TYR A 151 -18.38 -5.74 -6.14
N MET A 152 -19.56 -5.13 -6.14
CA MET A 152 -20.84 -5.73 -5.78
C MET A 152 -21.41 -6.52 -6.97
N ALA A 153 -22.41 -7.36 -6.71
CA ALA A 153 -22.98 -8.26 -7.72
C ALA A 153 -23.62 -7.54 -8.93
N ASP A 154 -23.99 -6.27 -8.78
CA ASP A 154 -24.51 -5.41 -9.85
C ASP A 154 -23.42 -4.69 -10.66
N GLY A 155 -22.15 -4.95 -10.35
CA GLY A 155 -20.97 -4.35 -10.99
C GLY A 155 -20.59 -2.97 -10.46
N GLN A 156 -21.31 -2.44 -9.46
CA GLN A 156 -20.91 -1.21 -8.79
C GLN A 156 -19.83 -1.48 -7.75
N VAL A 157 -18.97 -0.50 -7.52
CA VAL A 157 -17.99 -0.54 -6.44
C VAL A 157 -18.64 -0.16 -5.11
N GLU A 158 -18.06 -0.64 -4.01
CA GLU A 158 -18.48 -0.28 -2.67
C GLU A 158 -18.45 1.23 -2.42
N LYS A 159 -19.47 1.71 -1.70
CA LYS A 159 -19.64 3.11 -1.34
C LYS A 159 -20.01 3.27 0.13
N THR A 160 -19.64 4.39 0.71
CA THR A 160 -20.16 4.86 1.99
C THR A 160 -21.62 5.31 1.88
N GLU A 161 -22.28 5.51 3.02
CA GLU A 161 -23.69 5.96 3.08
C GLU A 161 -23.93 7.30 2.37
N ASP A 162 -22.92 8.18 2.35
CA ASP A 162 -22.93 9.47 1.65
C ASP A 162 -22.50 9.38 0.16
N GLY A 163 -22.21 8.17 -0.33
CA GLY A 163 -22.00 7.88 -1.74
C GLY A 163 -20.55 7.98 -2.24
N ALA A 164 -19.57 8.23 -1.37
CA ALA A 164 -18.16 8.20 -1.74
C ALA A 164 -17.71 6.75 -2.04
N THR A 165 -16.84 6.56 -3.03
CA THR A 165 -16.19 5.26 -3.27
C THR A 165 -15.37 4.88 -2.04
N ALA A 166 -15.48 3.63 -1.61
CA ALA A 166 -14.86 3.17 -0.38
C ALA A 166 -13.94 1.97 -0.61
N LEU A 167 -12.78 2.01 0.02
CA LEU A 167 -11.87 0.88 0.17
C LEU A 167 -12.20 0.13 1.47
N ARG A 168 -11.73 -1.10 1.62
CA ARG A 168 -12.07 -1.92 2.79
C ARG A 168 -10.88 -2.14 3.72
N ILE A 169 -11.07 -1.79 4.98
CA ILE A 169 -10.21 -2.17 6.10
C ILE A 169 -10.78 -3.48 6.68
N ILE A 170 -9.99 -4.55 6.75
CA ILE A 170 -10.41 -5.90 7.18
C ILE A 170 -9.63 -6.31 8.43
N GLU A 171 -10.33 -6.70 9.50
CA GLU A 171 -9.70 -7.12 10.75
C GLU A 171 -9.42 -8.64 10.79
N ARG A 172 -8.20 -8.97 11.23
CA ARG A 172 -7.78 -10.35 11.52
C ARG A 172 -7.24 -10.44 12.95
N ASP A 173 -7.59 -11.51 13.64
CA ASP A 173 -7.02 -11.86 14.93
C ASP A 173 -5.70 -12.63 14.75
N THR A 174 -4.60 -12.12 15.31
CA THR A 174 -3.27 -12.68 15.10
C THR A 174 -3.07 -13.99 15.84
N ALA A 175 -3.62 -14.11 17.05
CA ALA A 175 -3.47 -15.29 17.91
C ALA A 175 -4.38 -16.44 17.47
N ARG A 176 -5.66 -16.15 17.19
CA ARG A 176 -6.61 -17.14 16.67
C ARG A 176 -6.32 -17.53 15.22
N LYS A 177 -5.54 -16.71 14.51
CA LYS A 177 -5.24 -16.84 13.09
C LYS A 177 -6.46 -16.75 12.16
N GLU A 178 -7.51 -16.06 12.58
CA GLU A 178 -8.81 -16.01 11.92
C GLU A 178 -9.23 -14.58 11.55
N TRP A 179 -9.97 -14.45 10.45
CA TRP A 179 -10.72 -13.23 10.14
C TRP A 179 -11.84 -13.06 11.16
N THR A 180 -11.99 -11.87 11.74
CA THR A 180 -12.99 -11.65 12.80
C THR A 180 -14.39 -11.40 12.25
N GLY A 181 -14.50 -11.22 10.94
CA GLY A 181 -15.72 -10.77 10.26
C GLY A 181 -15.98 -9.26 10.38
N ARG A 182 -15.14 -8.53 11.14
CA ARG A 182 -15.23 -7.07 11.26
C ARG A 182 -14.46 -6.40 10.13
N SER A 183 -15.04 -5.31 9.63
CA SER A 183 -14.44 -4.46 8.61
C SER A 183 -14.95 -3.02 8.72
N TRP A 184 -14.25 -2.09 8.11
CA TRP A 184 -14.66 -0.69 7.97
C TRP A 184 -14.48 -0.25 6.52
N LEU A 185 -15.16 0.85 6.17
CA LEU A 185 -15.01 1.51 4.89
C LEU A 185 -14.03 2.69 5.04
N TYR A 186 -12.99 2.73 4.23
CA TYR A 186 -12.15 3.90 4.06
C TYR A 186 -12.69 4.75 2.90
N PRO A 187 -13.34 5.90 3.15
CA PRO A 187 -13.88 6.75 2.10
C PRO A 187 -12.75 7.47 1.36
N LEU A 188 -12.63 7.25 0.05
CA LEU A 188 -11.73 8.06 -0.79
C LEU A 188 -12.20 9.52 -0.79
N ALA A 189 -11.26 10.46 -0.73
CA ALA A 189 -11.59 11.86 -0.93
C ALA A 189 -11.90 12.13 -2.41
N GLU A 190 -12.49 13.28 -2.69
CA GLU A 190 -12.68 13.72 -4.08
C GLU A 190 -11.33 13.75 -4.82
N GLY A 191 -11.24 12.99 -5.91
CA GLY A 191 -10.02 12.83 -6.70
C GLY A 191 -9.02 11.79 -6.18
N GLY A 192 -9.23 11.22 -5.00
CA GLY A 192 -8.45 10.07 -4.52
C GLY A 192 -8.83 8.81 -5.30
N GLU A 193 -7.82 8.00 -5.65
CA GLU A 193 -8.03 6.79 -6.46
C GLU A 193 -7.55 5.52 -5.74
N ALA A 194 -6.61 5.65 -4.81
CA ALA A 194 -5.95 4.54 -4.13
C ALA A 194 -5.24 5.00 -2.87
N ILE A 195 -4.78 4.03 -2.08
CA ILE A 195 -3.91 4.27 -0.92
C ILE A 195 -2.45 3.95 -1.26
N GLY A 196 -1.52 4.29 -0.37
CA GLY A 196 -0.10 3.93 -0.50
C GLY A 196 0.46 3.19 0.72
N ASP A 197 -0.07 3.44 1.92
CA ASP A 197 0.31 2.71 3.14
C ASP A 197 -0.70 2.97 4.26
N PHE A 198 -0.66 2.18 5.34
CA PHE A 198 -1.58 2.23 6.47
C PHE A 198 -0.91 1.74 7.77
N ASN A 199 -0.82 2.61 8.79
CA ASN A 199 -0.20 2.28 10.08
C ASN A 199 -0.98 2.83 11.29
N MET A 200 -1.18 2.01 12.33
CA MET A 200 -1.85 2.43 13.56
C MET A 200 -1.01 3.43 14.34
N LEU A 201 -1.65 4.46 14.88
CA LEU A 201 -1.04 5.42 15.83
C LEU A 201 -1.31 5.01 17.28
N ASP A 202 -2.52 4.54 17.56
CA ASP A 202 -3.00 4.10 18.87
C ASP A 202 -4.11 3.03 18.72
N GLU A 203 -5.01 2.90 19.70
CA GLU A 203 -6.08 1.90 19.70
C GLU A 203 -7.16 2.17 18.64
N THR A 204 -7.39 3.44 18.25
CA THR A 204 -8.52 3.82 17.40
C THR A 204 -8.14 4.70 16.22
N THR A 205 -6.90 5.20 16.16
CA THR A 205 -6.46 6.08 15.09
C THR A 205 -5.25 5.53 14.32
N ALA A 206 -5.15 5.93 13.06
CA ALA A 206 -4.12 5.47 12.13
C ALA A 206 -3.78 6.55 11.09
N LEU A 207 -2.64 6.37 10.44
CA LEU A 207 -2.22 7.12 9.25
C LEU A 207 -2.50 6.30 8.00
N VAL A 208 -2.99 6.95 6.96
CA VAL A 208 -3.19 6.36 5.62
C VAL A 208 -2.66 7.34 4.58
N ILE A 209 -1.77 6.88 3.69
CA ILE A 209 -1.48 7.62 2.46
C ILE A 209 -2.63 7.40 1.49
N GLU A 210 -3.17 8.47 0.91
CA GLU A 210 -4.11 8.45 -0.20
C GLU A 210 -3.58 9.30 -1.35
N ARG A 211 -3.67 8.74 -2.56
CA ARG A 211 -3.16 9.36 -3.78
C ARG A 211 -4.12 9.21 -4.95
N ASP A 212 -4.00 10.15 -5.89
CA ASP A 212 -4.41 9.93 -7.28
C ASP A 212 -3.32 9.19 -8.06
N ASN A 213 -3.62 8.82 -9.30
CA ASN A 213 -2.65 8.22 -10.22
C ASN A 213 -1.89 9.25 -11.08
N GLY A 214 -1.94 10.53 -10.70
CA GLY A 214 -1.23 11.60 -11.37
C GLY A 214 0.23 11.71 -10.91
N ALA A 215 1.06 12.33 -11.75
CA ALA A 215 2.46 12.60 -11.50
C ALA A 215 2.83 13.99 -12.03
N GLY A 216 3.83 14.63 -11.42
CA GLY A 216 4.26 15.96 -11.82
C GLY A 216 3.39 17.09 -11.29
N THR A 217 3.93 18.30 -11.38
CA THR A 217 3.31 19.53 -10.91
C THR A 217 2.45 20.18 -12.00
N ALA A 218 1.46 20.97 -11.58
CA ALA A 218 0.48 21.55 -12.50
C ALA A 218 1.09 22.51 -13.55
N ASP A 219 2.20 23.18 -13.23
CA ASP A 219 2.93 24.06 -14.15
C ASP A 219 3.63 23.31 -15.29
N LYS A 220 3.82 22.00 -15.15
CA LYS A 220 4.39 21.11 -16.17
C LYS A 220 3.33 20.25 -16.88
N ALA A 221 2.06 20.57 -16.69
CA ALA A 221 0.96 19.83 -17.31
C ALA A 221 0.92 20.03 -18.83
N CYS A 222 0.49 19.02 -19.56
CA CYS A 222 0.22 19.14 -20.99
C CYS A 222 -0.90 20.14 -21.24
N ALA A 223 -0.74 20.98 -22.27
CA ALA A 223 -1.77 21.95 -22.67
C ALA A 223 -3.08 21.27 -23.07
N ASP A 224 -3.00 20.11 -23.73
CA ASP A 224 -4.12 19.20 -23.98
C ASP A 224 -3.81 17.81 -23.39
N PRO A 225 -4.49 17.38 -22.31
CA PRO A 225 -4.27 16.06 -21.72
C PRO A 225 -4.73 14.90 -22.62
N LYS A 226 -5.48 15.16 -23.69
CA LYS A 226 -5.87 14.15 -24.69
C LYS A 226 -4.85 14.00 -25.82
N ALA A 227 -3.88 14.91 -25.91
CA ALA A 227 -2.80 14.89 -26.89
C ALA A 227 -1.46 15.22 -26.19
N PRO A 228 -1.01 14.36 -25.25
CA PRO A 228 0.21 14.63 -24.49
C PRO A 228 1.43 14.64 -25.40
N THR A 229 2.34 15.59 -25.15
CA THR A 229 3.67 15.64 -25.76
C THR A 229 4.70 15.04 -24.81
N ALA A 230 5.91 14.76 -25.31
CA ALA A 230 6.96 14.10 -24.54
C ALA A 230 7.57 14.96 -23.41
N ASP A 231 7.28 16.27 -23.40
CA ASP A 231 7.83 17.29 -22.53
C ASP A 231 6.84 17.83 -21.49
N CYS A 232 5.72 17.12 -21.26
CA CYS A 232 4.72 17.48 -20.27
C CYS A 232 4.06 16.28 -19.56
N PHE A 233 3.44 16.55 -18.41
CA PHE A 233 2.64 15.56 -17.68
C PHE A 233 1.20 15.54 -18.18
N ALA A 234 0.75 14.40 -18.70
CA ALA A 234 -0.62 14.23 -19.19
C ALA A 234 -1.66 14.34 -18.06
N ARG A 235 -1.29 13.90 -16.86
CA ARG A 235 -2.12 13.90 -15.65
C ARG A 235 -1.28 14.40 -14.47
N PRO A 236 -1.20 15.72 -14.22
CA PRO A 236 -0.51 16.26 -13.06
C PRO A 236 -1.10 15.72 -11.76
N ALA A 237 -0.26 15.54 -10.75
CA ALA A 237 -0.68 15.16 -9.39
C ALA A 237 -1.57 16.25 -8.77
N LYS A 238 -2.66 15.84 -8.13
CA LYS A 238 -3.66 16.71 -7.49
C LYS A 238 -3.96 16.30 -6.06
N VAL A 239 -4.02 15.00 -5.79
CA VAL A 239 -4.30 14.44 -4.46
C VAL A 239 -3.12 13.56 -4.07
N LYS A 240 -2.33 14.03 -3.10
CA LYS A 240 -1.26 13.27 -2.42
C LYS A 240 -1.33 13.64 -0.95
N ARG A 241 -1.93 12.79 -0.11
CA ARG A 241 -2.27 13.16 1.27
C ARG A 241 -1.96 12.06 2.24
N ILE A 242 -1.56 12.45 3.45
CA ILE A 242 -1.50 11.56 4.61
C ILE A 242 -2.67 11.90 5.50
N TYR A 243 -3.68 11.04 5.55
CA TYR A 243 -4.84 11.19 6.41
C TYR A 243 -4.56 10.59 7.78
N LYS A 244 -4.97 11.30 8.84
CA LYS A 244 -5.25 10.67 10.13
C LYS A 244 -6.71 10.24 10.13
N ILE A 245 -6.96 8.96 10.37
CA ILE A 245 -8.31 8.39 10.45
C ILE A 245 -8.60 7.85 11.84
N GLU A 246 -9.90 7.75 12.17
CA GLU A 246 -10.41 7.04 13.32
C GLU A 246 -11.38 5.93 12.90
N PHE A 247 -11.19 4.73 13.45
CA PHE A 247 -12.09 3.60 13.32
C PHE A 247 -12.07 2.76 14.60
N ASN A 248 -13.25 2.34 15.06
CA ASN A 248 -13.43 1.65 16.34
C ASN A 248 -14.74 0.83 16.34
N ASP A 249 -15.12 0.31 17.51
CA ASP A 249 -16.33 -0.49 17.70
C ASP A 249 -17.62 0.24 17.29
N ALA A 250 -17.67 1.57 17.41
CA ALA A 250 -18.88 2.34 17.11
C ALA A 250 -19.18 2.49 15.61
N ASN A 251 -18.18 2.28 14.74
CA ASN A 251 -18.34 2.41 13.29
C ASN A 251 -17.97 1.15 12.50
N VAL A 252 -17.96 -0.03 13.14
CA VAL A 252 -17.84 -1.31 12.42
C VAL A 252 -18.88 -1.39 11.31
N GLY A 253 -18.44 -1.77 10.11
CA GLY A 253 -19.25 -1.84 8.90
C GLY A 253 -19.54 -0.49 8.24
N LYS A 254 -19.08 0.62 8.84
CA LYS A 254 -19.31 1.99 8.36
C LYS A 254 -18.01 2.68 8.00
N ALA A 255 -18.13 3.93 7.54
CA ALA A 255 -17.00 4.78 7.20
C ALA A 255 -16.10 5.07 8.41
N ALA A 256 -14.79 4.90 8.23
CA ALA A 256 -13.77 5.49 9.08
C ALA A 256 -13.84 7.02 8.98
N ARG A 257 -13.67 7.71 10.11
CA ARG A 257 -13.72 9.17 10.16
C ARG A 257 -12.35 9.73 9.81
N LYS A 258 -12.27 10.58 8.78
CA LYS A 258 -11.06 11.38 8.51
C LYS A 258 -11.00 12.55 9.49
N ILE A 259 -9.96 12.61 10.31
CA ILE A 259 -9.72 13.67 11.31
C ILE A 259 -9.07 14.88 10.64
N GLY A 260 -8.06 14.65 9.81
CA GLY A 260 -7.28 15.68 9.15
C GLY A 260 -6.26 15.06 8.20
N TYR A 261 -5.49 15.89 7.50
CA TYR A 261 -4.43 15.42 6.61
C TYR A 261 -3.26 16.39 6.47
N ILE A 262 -2.11 15.84 6.06
CA ILE A 262 -1.02 16.60 5.44
C ILE A 262 -1.18 16.53 3.91
N ASP A 263 -1.09 17.67 3.24
CA ASP A 263 -1.05 17.75 1.77
C ASP A 263 0.41 17.65 1.30
N LEU A 264 0.78 16.50 0.74
CA LEU A 264 2.15 16.22 0.30
C LEU A 264 2.54 17.04 -0.94
N MET A 265 1.59 17.72 -1.59
CA MET A 265 1.88 18.69 -2.65
C MET A 265 2.18 20.10 -2.11
N LYS A 266 2.05 20.33 -0.79
CA LYS A 266 2.12 21.66 -0.17
C LYS A 266 2.80 21.64 1.21
N ILE A 267 3.96 21.01 1.30
CA ILE A 267 4.70 20.92 2.55
C ILE A 267 5.50 22.21 2.75
N SER A 268 5.31 22.87 3.90
CA SER A 268 6.09 24.07 4.24
C SER A 268 7.52 23.67 4.61
N ASP A 269 8.51 24.35 4.02
CA ASP A 269 9.94 24.14 4.28
C ASP A 269 10.65 25.50 4.37
N PRO A 270 10.32 26.34 5.36
CA PRO A 270 10.77 27.73 5.44
C PRO A 270 12.30 27.86 5.56
N ASP A 271 12.95 26.85 6.13
CA ASP A 271 14.40 26.80 6.30
C ASP A 271 15.12 26.14 5.13
N ASN A 272 14.39 25.71 4.08
CA ASN A 272 14.91 25.01 2.91
C ASN A 272 15.77 23.77 3.26
N LYS A 273 15.28 22.91 4.17
CA LYS A 273 15.97 21.69 4.62
C LYS A 273 15.96 20.57 3.58
N LYS A 274 14.97 20.56 2.67
CA LYS A 274 14.89 19.55 1.61
C LYS A 274 16.16 19.56 0.75
N ARG A 275 16.55 18.39 0.25
CA ARG A 275 17.72 18.25 -0.63
C ARG A 275 17.36 18.26 -2.11
N GLN A 276 16.11 17.92 -2.41
CA GLN A 276 15.53 17.95 -3.75
C GLN A 276 14.01 18.16 -3.66
N GLY A 277 13.36 18.34 -4.82
CA GLY A 277 11.93 18.62 -4.91
C GLY A 277 11.57 20.04 -4.46
N GLY A 278 10.32 20.45 -4.72
CA GLY A 278 9.77 21.74 -4.33
C GLY A 278 10.49 22.97 -4.90
N GLY A 279 10.46 24.06 -4.12
CA GLY A 279 11.04 25.36 -4.46
C GLY A 279 11.40 26.15 -3.21
N ASN A 280 11.58 27.47 -3.34
CA ASN A 280 11.97 28.28 -2.18
C ASN A 280 10.87 28.26 -1.11
N GLY A 281 11.18 27.74 0.07
CA GLY A 281 10.28 27.72 1.23
C GLY A 281 9.26 26.56 1.26
N PHE A 282 9.30 25.62 0.32
CA PHE A 282 8.35 24.49 0.28
C PHE A 282 8.95 23.23 -0.34
N TYR A 283 8.39 22.08 0.04
CA TYR A 283 8.67 20.75 -0.51
C TYR A 283 7.39 20.12 -1.07
N ASP A 284 7.52 19.26 -2.08
CA ASP A 284 6.42 18.51 -2.67
C ASP A 284 6.82 17.09 -3.08
N MET A 285 5.81 16.21 -3.10
CA MET A 285 5.91 14.81 -3.52
C MET A 285 4.96 14.54 -4.70
N PRO A 286 5.29 14.99 -5.94
CA PRO A 286 4.43 14.85 -7.11
C PRO A 286 4.52 13.44 -7.74
N PHE A 287 4.58 12.40 -6.91
CA PHE A 287 4.86 11.02 -7.32
C PHE A 287 3.60 10.17 -7.39
N VAL A 288 3.65 9.11 -8.19
CA VAL A 288 2.56 8.09 -8.23
C VAL A 288 2.64 7.19 -6.99
N THR A 289 3.84 6.75 -6.64
CA THR A 289 4.15 5.61 -5.76
C THR A 289 4.68 6.06 -4.39
N ILE A 290 3.90 6.91 -3.71
CA ILE A 290 4.15 7.29 -2.32
C ILE A 290 3.59 6.18 -1.43
N GLU A 291 4.45 5.30 -0.91
CA GLU A 291 4.02 3.97 -0.46
C GLU A 291 4.50 3.61 0.96
N ASN A 292 5.03 4.58 1.71
CA ASN A 292 5.41 4.33 3.10
C ASN A 292 5.05 5.51 4.00
N VAL A 293 4.40 5.24 5.13
CA VAL A 293 4.21 6.19 6.22
C VAL A 293 4.28 5.51 7.58
N ASP A 294 5.12 6.03 8.48
CA ASP A 294 5.09 5.58 9.88
C ASP A 294 5.45 6.72 10.84
N ARG A 295 5.05 6.58 12.10
CA ARG A 295 5.38 7.51 13.18
C ARG A 295 6.80 7.27 13.66
N VAL A 296 7.61 8.33 13.67
CA VAL A 296 8.97 8.28 14.21
C VAL A 296 9.00 8.64 15.69
N ASP A 297 8.29 9.70 16.08
CA ASP A 297 8.24 10.16 17.47
C ASP A 297 6.95 10.94 17.78
N ALA A 298 6.95 11.74 18.85
CA ALA A 298 5.79 12.51 19.28
C ALA A 298 5.28 13.49 18.22
N THR A 299 6.16 14.04 17.39
CA THR A 299 5.88 15.11 16.44
C THR A 299 6.19 14.74 15.00
N HIS A 300 6.95 13.68 14.74
CA HIS A 300 7.43 13.34 13.40
C HIS A 300 6.84 12.06 12.82
N ILE A 301 6.69 12.06 11.50
CA ILE A 301 6.46 10.89 10.66
C ILE A 301 7.55 10.78 9.61
N ILE A 302 7.79 9.56 9.13
CA ILE A 302 8.57 9.29 7.94
C ILE A 302 7.61 9.02 6.78
N VAL A 303 7.97 9.49 5.58
CA VAL A 303 7.25 9.24 4.33
C VAL A 303 8.22 8.72 3.27
N GLY A 304 7.83 7.68 2.54
CA GLY A 304 8.65 7.07 1.48
C GLY A 304 8.04 7.24 0.09
N ASN A 305 8.90 7.42 -0.91
CA ASN A 305 8.58 7.25 -2.33
C ASN A 305 9.33 6.03 -2.87
N ASP A 306 8.58 5.04 -3.36
CA ASP A 306 9.13 3.98 -4.20
C ASP A 306 9.28 4.55 -5.61
N ASN A 307 10.45 4.42 -6.23
CA ASN A 307 10.67 4.91 -7.57
C ASN A 307 10.12 3.99 -8.68
N ASN A 308 9.56 2.83 -8.34
CA ASN A 308 8.95 1.87 -9.25
C ASN A 308 9.78 1.69 -10.53
N LEU A 309 11.09 1.51 -10.37
CA LEU A 309 12.05 1.67 -11.46
C LEU A 309 11.70 0.74 -12.65
N PRO A 310 11.64 1.23 -13.90
CA PRO A 310 11.96 2.60 -14.37
C PRO A 310 10.73 3.50 -14.62
N PHE A 311 9.58 3.19 -14.03
CA PHE A 311 8.28 3.74 -14.45
C PHE A 311 7.84 5.03 -13.74
N SER A 312 8.26 5.29 -12.49
CA SER A 312 7.93 6.55 -11.81
C SER A 312 8.91 7.68 -12.15
N ALA A 313 8.36 8.81 -12.57
CA ALA A 313 9.10 10.00 -13.02
C ALA A 313 8.32 11.28 -12.67
N GLY A 314 8.07 11.52 -11.38
CA GLY A 314 7.23 12.60 -10.89
C GLY A 314 7.89 13.98 -10.93
N ARG A 315 9.21 14.11 -10.80
CA ARG A 315 9.87 15.43 -10.82
C ARG A 315 10.35 15.87 -12.20
N ALA A 316 10.79 14.92 -13.01
CA ALA A 316 11.35 15.14 -14.34
C ALA A 316 10.93 14.00 -15.27
N LEU A 317 10.46 14.32 -16.48
CA LEU A 317 9.87 13.35 -17.41
C LEU A 317 10.89 12.34 -17.98
N ASP A 318 12.16 12.72 -18.01
CA ASP A 318 13.26 11.95 -18.60
C ASP A 318 14.19 11.33 -17.54
N LYS A 319 13.81 11.42 -16.27
CA LYS A 319 14.58 10.87 -15.14
C LYS A 319 13.65 10.12 -14.21
N ALA A 320 13.95 8.85 -13.98
CA ALA A 320 13.29 8.09 -12.92
C ALA A 320 13.48 8.78 -11.57
N ASP A 321 12.47 8.69 -10.71
CA ASP A 321 12.56 9.22 -9.37
C ASP A 321 13.65 8.48 -8.56
N ASP A 322 14.16 9.15 -7.54
CA ASP A 322 14.98 8.47 -6.54
C ASP A 322 14.05 7.76 -5.55
N ASN A 323 14.49 6.62 -5.00
CA ASN A 323 13.91 6.14 -3.75
C ASN A 323 14.20 7.19 -2.68
N GLU A 324 13.16 7.73 -2.07
CA GLU A 324 13.27 8.89 -1.19
C GLU A 324 12.57 8.63 0.14
N PHE A 325 13.21 9.08 1.21
CA PHE A 325 12.64 9.08 2.55
C PHE A 325 12.66 10.50 3.09
N VAL A 326 11.54 10.93 3.66
CA VAL A 326 11.35 12.30 4.14
C VAL A 326 10.89 12.26 5.59
N LEU A 327 11.52 13.03 6.45
CA LEU A 327 11.07 13.25 7.83
C LEU A 327 10.22 14.52 7.89
N LEU A 328 8.96 14.39 8.30
CA LEU A 328 8.02 15.51 8.40
C LEU A 328 7.64 15.76 9.85
N GLU A 329 7.71 17.02 10.29
CA GLU A 329 7.13 17.47 11.55
C GLU A 329 5.63 17.76 11.37
N VAL A 330 4.78 16.99 12.03
CA VAL A 330 3.32 16.94 11.81
C VAL A 330 2.55 16.87 13.14
N LYS A 331 3.11 17.48 14.20
CA LYS A 331 2.56 17.45 15.56
C LYS A 331 1.06 17.73 15.61
N ASP A 332 0.61 18.78 14.93
CA ASP A 332 -0.79 19.20 14.94
C ASP A 332 -1.72 18.11 14.39
N LEU A 333 -1.31 17.38 13.34
CA LEU A 333 -2.07 16.25 12.83
C LEU A 333 -2.08 15.09 13.84
N LEU A 334 -0.92 14.77 14.44
CA LEU A 334 -0.81 13.67 15.41
C LEU A 334 -1.64 13.92 16.68
N GLU A 335 -1.75 15.17 17.13
CA GLU A 335 -2.52 15.57 18.31
C GLU A 335 -4.01 15.82 18.02
N ALA A 336 -4.41 15.98 16.75
CA ALA A 336 -5.79 16.22 16.35
C ALA A 336 -6.73 15.08 16.78
N LYS A 337 -7.96 15.44 17.14
CA LYS A 337 -9.04 14.53 17.57
C LYS A 337 -10.24 14.68 16.66
#